data_AF-A0A1P8YI09-F1
#
_entry.id   AF-A0A1P8YI09-F1
#
_cell.length_a   1.000
_cell.length_b   1.000
_cell.length_c   1.000
_cell.angle_alpha   90.00
_cell.angle_beta   90.00
_cell.angle_gamma   90.00
#
_symmetry.space_group_name_H-M   'P 1'
#
loop_
_entity.id
_entity.type
_entity.pdbx_description
1 polymer ?
#
loop_
_entity_poly.entity_id
_entity_poly.type
_entity_poly.pdbx_seq_one_letter_code
_entity_poly.pdbx_strand_id
1 'polypeptide(L)'
;MTLTVARDGKPVTDLQPYLGAFGHLVALRTGDLAYLHVHPQGEPGDGVTAPGPDVNFHAQAPSDGTYRLFLDFQHENVVRTAEFTVSTHEGH
;
A
#
# COMPACT_ATOMS: atom_id res chain seq x y z
N MET A 1 1.59 7.72 3.87
CA MET A 1 2.60 6.97 3.08
C MET A 1 2.07 6.82 1.67
N THR A 2 2.95 6.85 0.67
CA THR A 2 2.60 6.66 -0.74
C THR A 2 3.42 5.52 -1.30
N LEU A 3 2.76 4.61 -2.04
CA LEU A 3 3.40 3.52 -2.77
C LEU A 3 3.14 3.72 -4.26
N THR A 4 4.19 3.68 -5.07
CA THR A 4 4.09 3.88 -6.52
C THR A 4 4.20 2.54 -7.23
N VAL A 5 3.20 2.20 -8.06
CA VAL A 5 3.18 0.97 -8.85
C VAL A 5 3.81 1.22 -10.21
N ALA A 6 4.83 0.43 -10.55
CA ALA A 6 5.48 0.45 -11.85
C ALA A 6 5.72 -0.97 -12.37
N ARG A 7 5.70 -1.12 -13.69
CA ARG A 7 6.05 -2.35 -14.41
C ARG A 7 7.15 -2.04 -15.42
N ASP A 8 8.27 -2.75 -15.32
CA ASP A 8 9.42 -2.55 -16.22
C ASP A 8 9.88 -1.07 -16.29
N GLY A 9 9.84 -0.38 -15.14
CA GLY A 9 10.17 1.04 -15.00
C GLY A 9 9.11 2.02 -15.50
N LYS A 10 7.96 1.54 -16.00
CA LYS A 10 6.84 2.38 -16.46
C LYS A 10 5.77 2.49 -15.38
N PRO A 11 5.28 3.69 -15.04
CA PRO A 11 4.17 3.86 -14.10
C PRO A 11 2.91 3.14 -14.58
N VAL A 12 2.24 2.43 -13.68
CA VAL A 12 0.94 1.79 -13.94
C VAL A 12 -0.16 2.78 -13.60
N THR A 13 -0.99 3.17 -14.56
CA THR A 13 -1.99 4.24 -14.38
C THR A 13 -3.42 3.76 -14.63
N ASP A 14 -3.64 2.46 -14.63
CA ASP A 14 -4.89 1.78 -14.96
C ASP A 14 -5.18 0.63 -13.98
N LEU A 15 -4.83 0.84 -12.70
CA LEU A 15 -5.19 -0.08 -11.63
C LEU A 15 -6.71 -0.30 -11.61
N GLN A 16 -7.11 -1.56 -11.45
CA GLN A 16 -8.52 -1.88 -11.26
C GLN A 16 -8.89 -1.83 -9.77
N PRO A 17 -10.14 -1.47 -9.45
CA PRO A 17 -10.68 -1.61 -8.11
C PRO A 17 -10.59 -3.06 -7.65
N TYR A 18 -10.06 -3.27 -6.46
CA TYR A 18 -10.08 -4.54 -5.74
C TYR A 18 -10.57 -4.24 -4.32
N LEU A 19 -11.55 -4.99 -3.81
CA LEU A 19 -12.11 -4.79 -2.45
C LEU A 19 -12.43 -3.30 -2.10
N GLY A 20 -12.88 -2.52 -3.08
CA GLY A 20 -13.30 -1.12 -2.90
C GLY A 20 -12.18 -0.06 -2.95
N ALA A 21 -10.93 -0.42 -3.26
CA ALA A 21 -9.82 0.53 -3.40
C ALA A 21 -8.88 0.17 -4.56
N PHE A 22 -7.91 1.04 -4.87
CA PHE A 22 -6.85 0.74 -5.83
C PHE A 22 -5.66 -0.01 -5.21
N GLY A 23 -5.67 -0.23 -3.89
CA GLY A 23 -4.73 -1.12 -3.22
C GLY A 23 -5.07 -1.36 -1.74
N HIS A 24 -4.64 -2.50 -1.23
CA HIS A 24 -4.82 -2.94 0.16
C HIS A 24 -3.46 -3.17 0.78
N LEU A 25 -3.20 -2.55 1.92
CA LEU A 25 -1.92 -2.66 2.59
C LEU A 25 -2.08 -3.28 3.97
N VAL A 26 -1.30 -4.31 4.23
CA VAL A 26 -1.09 -4.87 5.56
C VAL A 26 0.35 -4.62 5.97
N ALA A 27 0.59 -4.17 7.20
CA ALA A 27 1.93 -4.12 7.77
C ALA A 27 1.98 -4.90 9.09
N LEU A 28 2.99 -5.75 9.21
CA LEU A 28 3.21 -6.61 10.37
C LEU A 28 4.58 -6.30 10.98
N ARG A 29 4.61 -6.03 12.29
CA ARG A 29 5.87 -5.86 13.02
C ARG A 29 6.57 -7.20 13.19
N THR A 30 7.88 -7.20 12.94
CA THR A 30 8.73 -8.35 13.19
C THR A 30 8.83 -8.58 14.70
N GLY A 31 8.61 -9.82 15.14
CA GLY A 31 8.74 -10.24 16.54
C GLY A 31 7.41 -10.62 17.17
N ASP A 32 6.42 -9.72 17.15
CA ASP A 32 5.12 -9.93 17.81
C ASP A 32 3.91 -9.85 16.87
N LEU A 33 4.15 -9.69 15.57
CA LEU A 33 3.12 -9.63 14.53
C LEU A 33 2.07 -8.55 14.80
N ALA A 34 2.45 -7.48 15.52
CA ALA A 34 1.57 -6.34 15.71
C ALA A 34 1.14 -5.80 14.34
N TYR A 35 -0.17 -5.81 14.13
CA TYR A 35 -0.81 -5.36 12.90
C TYR A 35 -0.97 -3.85 12.91
N LEU A 36 -0.56 -3.18 11.83
CA LEU A 36 -0.98 -1.81 11.58
C LEU A 36 -2.28 -1.83 10.80
N HIS A 37 -3.26 -1.10 11.32
CA HIS A 37 -4.42 -0.75 10.53
C HIS A 37 -4.01 0.29 9.50
N VAL A 38 -4.02 -0.11 8.23
CA VAL A 38 -3.81 0.82 7.11
C VAL A 38 -5.14 1.02 6.40
N HIS A 39 -5.48 2.28 6.14
CA HIS A 39 -6.60 2.62 5.28
C HIS A 39 -6.08 3.19 3.96
N PRO A 40 -6.55 2.70 2.79
CA PRO A 40 -6.33 3.39 1.54
C PRO A 40 -7.04 4.74 1.58
N GLN A 41 -6.44 5.72 0.92
CA GLN A 41 -7.00 7.06 0.80
C GLN A 41 -7.63 7.21 -0.58
N GLY A 42 -8.91 7.58 -0.61
CA GLY A 42 -9.69 7.74 -1.84
C GLY A 42 -10.42 6.45 -2.24
N GLU A 43 -11.48 6.60 -3.04
CA GLU A 43 -12.33 5.50 -3.48
C GLU A 43 -12.49 5.50 -5.01
N PRO A 44 -12.50 4.34 -5.67
CA PRO A 44 -12.78 4.28 -7.09
C PRO A 44 -14.14 4.89 -7.43
N GLY A 45 -14.14 5.85 -8.35
CA GLY A 45 -15.37 6.50 -8.81
C GLY A 45 -15.78 7.75 -8.03
N ASP A 46 -14.99 8.20 -7.05
CA ASP A 46 -15.20 9.46 -6.33
C ASP A 46 -14.92 10.73 -7.18
N GLY A 47 -14.41 10.56 -8.40
CA GLY A 47 -14.10 11.63 -9.34
C GLY A 47 -12.77 12.36 -9.09
N VAL A 48 -12.02 12.00 -8.05
CA VAL A 48 -10.75 12.64 -7.68
C VAL A 48 -9.59 11.67 -7.52
N THR A 49 -9.88 10.40 -7.18
CA THR A 49 -8.88 9.36 -6.97
C THR A 49 -8.48 8.74 -8.30
N ALA A 50 -7.21 8.94 -8.67
CA ALA A 50 -6.65 8.36 -9.87
C ALA A 50 -6.39 6.84 -9.69
N PRO A 51 -6.55 6.03 -10.75
CA PRO A 51 -6.24 4.59 -10.75
C PRO A 51 -4.73 4.31 -10.82
N GLY A 52 -3.93 4.98 -9.99
CA GLY A 52 -2.47 4.92 -9.97
C GLY A 52 -1.77 6.08 -10.69
N PRO A 53 -0.43 6.10 -10.70
CA PRO A 53 0.47 5.06 -10.18
C PRO A 53 0.64 5.11 -8.67
N ASP A 54 0.30 6.23 -8.06
CA ASP A 54 0.43 6.43 -6.62
C ASP A 54 -0.82 5.94 -5.89
N VAL A 55 -0.61 5.08 -4.91
CA VAL A 55 -1.62 4.63 -3.97
C VAL A 55 -1.27 5.18 -2.59
N ASN A 56 -2.17 6.01 -2.06
CA ASN A 56 -1.96 6.71 -0.80
C ASN A 56 -2.58 5.92 0.34
N PHE A 57 -1.84 5.83 1.44
CA PHE A 57 -2.23 5.11 2.64
C PHE A 57 -2.03 5.98 3.87
N HIS A 58 -3.04 6.01 4.73
CA HIS A 58 -2.88 6.45 6.11
C HIS A 58 -2.36 5.27 6.93
N ALA A 59 -1.09 5.36 7.33
CA ALA A 59 -0.43 4.39 8.20
C ALA A 59 0.28 5.16 9.32
N GLN A 60 0.05 4.75 10.55
CA GLN A 60 0.79 5.25 11.72
C GLN A 60 1.47 4.06 12.38
N ALA A 61 2.80 4.07 12.38
CA ALA A 61 3.57 3.05 13.08
C ALA A 61 3.41 3.26 14.59
N PRO A 62 2.97 2.24 15.36
CA PRO A 62 2.75 2.38 16.80
C PRO A 62 4.06 2.45 17.58
N SER A 63 5.18 2.01 17.00
CA SER A 63 6.52 2.13 17.56
C SER A 63 7.60 1.94 16.50
N ASP A 64 8.84 2.15 16.91
CA ASP A 64 10.04 1.65 16.23
C ASP A 64 10.00 0.15 16.00
N GLY A 65 10.60 -0.27 14.90
CA GLY A 65 10.72 -1.67 14.54
C GLY A 65 10.84 -1.91 13.05
N THR A 66 11.02 -3.17 12.70
CA THR A 66 11.02 -3.63 11.31
C THR A 66 9.65 -4.18 10.97
N TYR A 67 9.04 -3.66 9.92
CA TYR A 67 7.73 -4.04 9.45
C TYR A 67 7.83 -4.74 8.10
N ARG A 68 7.14 -5.86 7.94
CA ARG A 68 6.88 -6.48 6.64
C ARG A 68 5.55 -5.96 6.11
N LEU A 69 5.59 -5.39 4.92
CA LEU A 69 4.44 -4.80 4.24
C LEU A 69 4.03 -5.70 3.08
N PHE A 70 2.72 -5.86 2.92
CA PHE A 70 2.08 -6.63 1.85
C PHE A 70 1.06 -5.73 1.18
N LEU A 71 1.35 -5.28 -0.03
CA LEU A 71 0.46 -4.49 -0.87
C LEU A 71 -0.22 -5.39 -1.89
N ASP A 72 -1.52 -5.55 -1.79
CA ASP A 72 -2.34 -6.15 -2.83
C ASP A 72 -2.89 -5.06 -3.76
N PHE A 73 -2.78 -5.25 -5.06
CA PHE A 73 -3.35 -4.38 -6.08
C PHE A 73 -3.75 -5.18 -7.31
N GLN A 74 -4.74 -4.69 -8.06
CA GLN A 74 -5.19 -5.33 -9.29
C GLN A 74 -4.74 -4.53 -10.51
N HIS A 75 -4.09 -5.20 -11.44
CA HIS A 75 -3.68 -4.66 -12.74
C HIS A 75 -3.91 -5.74 -13.80
N GLU A 76 -4.35 -5.40 -15.02
CA GLU A 76 -4.66 -6.40 -16.07
C GLU A 76 -5.54 -7.58 -15.60
N ASN A 77 -6.54 -7.33 -14.74
CA ASN A 77 -7.42 -8.36 -14.15
C ASN A 77 -6.72 -9.43 -13.30
N VAL A 78 -5.51 -9.16 -12.83
CA VAL A 78 -4.75 -10.04 -11.93
C VAL A 78 -4.43 -9.29 -10.65
N VAL A 79 -4.83 -9.87 -9.52
CA VAL A 79 -4.39 -9.41 -8.20
C VAL A 79 -2.93 -9.81 -8.01
N ARG A 80 -2.09 -8.84 -7.63
CA ARG A 80 -0.67 -9.03 -7.36
C ARG A 80 -0.38 -8.56 -5.95
N THR A 81 0.53 -9.27 -5.29
CA THR A 81 1.06 -8.88 -3.99
C THR A 81 2.49 -8.40 -4.18
N ALA A 82 2.78 -7.18 -3.72
CA ALA A 82 4.13 -6.67 -3.58
C ALA A 82 4.52 -6.69 -2.09
N GLU A 83 5.72 -7.18 -1.82
CA GLU A 83 6.23 -7.33 -0.46
C GLU A 83 7.49 -6.51 -0.25
N PHE A 84 7.54 -5.76 0.84
CA PHE A 84 8.73 -4.99 1.18
C PHE A 84 8.90 -4.87 2.69
N THR A 85 10.13 -4.65 3.12
CA THR A 85 10.48 -4.50 4.53
C THR A 85 10.93 -3.07 4.78
N VAL A 86 10.34 -2.43 5.78
CA VAL A 86 10.66 -1.06 6.19
C VAL A 86 11.11 -1.09 7.65
N SER A 87 12.16 -0.35 7.97
CA SER A 87 12.57 -0.10 9.36
C SER A 87 12.16 1.32 9.75
N THR A 88 11.47 1.45 10.88
CA THR A 88 11.17 2.73 11.51
C THR A 88 12.05 2.93 12.73
N HIS A 89 12.59 4.13 12.85
CA HIS A 89 13.34 4.61 14.00
C HIS A 89 12.77 5.98 14.37
N GLU A 90 12.51 6.25 15.65
CA GLU A 90 12.19 7.59 16.11
C GLU A 90 13.43 8.45 15.85
N GLY A 91 13.26 9.48 15.02
CA GLY A 91 14.28 10.50 14.85
C GLY A 91 14.40 11.27 16.17
N HIS A 92 15.58 11.22 16.79
CA HIS A 92 16.00 12.20 17.79
C HIS A 92 16.59 13.43 17.11
#